data_AF-A0A4Y8C1L0-F1
#
_entry.id   AF-A0A4Y8C1L0-F1
#
_cell.length_a   1.000
_cell.length_b   1.000
_cell.length_c   1.000
_cell.angle_alpha   90.00
_cell.angle_beta   90.00
_cell.angle_gamma   90.00
#
_symmetry.space_group_name_H-M   'P 1'
#
loop_
_entity.id
_entity.type
_entity.pdbx_description
1 polymer ?
#
loop_
_entity_poly.entity_id
_entity_poly.type
_entity_poly.pdbx_seq_one_letter_code
_entity_poly.pdbx_strand_id
1 'polypeptide(L)' 'FSQKDLENAQIELLKANNFQSNVYIRPLIFLGDGVMGLYHIKAPVRVGIAAWEWGAYLGEEGLEKGIKVKISS' A
#
# COMPACT_ATOMS: atom_id res chain seq x y z
N PHE A 1 -5.35 -15.27 -5.31
CA PHE A 1 -6.42 -14.56 -4.59
C PHE A 1 -7.36 -13.96 -5.60
N SER A 2 -8.66 -14.06 -5.39
CA SER A 2 -9.65 -13.32 -6.16
C SER A 2 -9.67 -11.84 -5.74
N GLN A 3 -10.28 -10.98 -6.55
CA GLN A 3 -10.52 -9.58 -6.15
C GLN A 3 -11.28 -9.50 -4.83
N LYS A 4 -12.30 -10.36 -4.66
CA LYS A 4 -13.14 -10.37 -3.46
C LYS A 4 -12.34 -10.75 -2.21
N ASP A 5 -11.41 -11.69 -2.33
CA ASP A 5 -10.53 -12.09 -1.22
C ASP A 5 -9.68 -10.89 -0.75
N LEU A 6 -9.13 -10.11 -1.69
CA LEU A 6 -8.28 -8.96 -1.38
C LEU A 6 -9.06 -7.78 -0.80
N GLU A 7 -10.28 -7.54 -1.26
CA GLU A 7 -11.18 -6.53 -0.68
C GLU A 7 -11.55 -6.89 0.76
N ASN A 8 -11.94 -8.15 0.99
CA ASN A 8 -12.28 -8.63 2.33
C ASN A 8 -11.09 -8.55 3.29
N ALA A 9 -9.89 -8.95 2.84
CA ALA A 9 -8.67 -8.87 3.64
C ALA A 9 -8.31 -7.43 4.05
N GLN A 10 -8.55 -6.44 3.19
CA GLN A 10 -8.36 -5.02 3.55
C GLN A 10 -9.36 -4.58 4.63
N ILE A 11 -10.62 -4.96 4.51
CA ILE A 11 -11.66 -4.64 5.51
C ILE A 11 -11.34 -5.31 6.85
N GLU A 12 -10.94 -6.58 6.82
CA GLU A 12 -10.55 -7.32 8.02
C GLU A 12 -9.33 -6.71 8.71
N LEU A 13 -8.31 -6.32 7.94
CA LEU A 13 -7.14 -5.62 8.46
C LEU A 13 -7.53 -4.34 9.21
N LEU A 14 -8.42 -3.52 8.63
CA LEU A 14 -8.90 -2.30 9.30
C LEU A 14 -9.64 -2.62 10.60
N LYS A 15 -10.54 -3.61 10.57
CA LYS A 15 -11.34 -4.01 11.75
C LYS A 15 -10.49 -4.61 12.88
N ALA A 16 -9.39 -5.29 12.53
CA ALA A 16 -8.50 -5.93 13.50
C ALA A 16 -7.59 -4.93 14.24
N ASN A 17 -7.51 -3.68 13.77
CA ASN A 17 -6.65 -2.64 14.35
C ASN A 17 -7.49 -1.53 14.98
N ASN A 18 -6.95 -0.87 16.02
CA ASN A 18 -7.64 0.19 16.76
C ASN A 18 -7.30 1.59 16.23
N PHE A 19 -7.51 1.83 14.93
CA PHE A 19 -7.30 3.15 14.35
C PHE A 19 -8.38 4.15 14.81
N GLN A 20 -7.96 5.37 15.14
CA GLN A 20 -8.78 6.49 15.63
C GLN A 20 -8.88 7.64 14.61
N SER A 21 -8.04 7.61 13.57
CA SER A 21 -7.93 8.68 12.56
C SER A 21 -8.04 8.15 11.13
N ASN A 22 -7.78 9.01 10.14
CA ASN A 22 -7.66 8.64 8.74
C ASN A 22 -6.56 7.60 8.55
N VAL A 23 -6.92 6.49 7.91
CA VAL A 23 -6.04 5.35 7.68
C VAL A 23 -5.65 5.29 6.22
N TYR A 24 -4.38 5.06 5.99
CA TYR A 24 -3.87 4.70 4.69
C TYR A 24 -3.66 3.19 4.59
N ILE A 25 -4.09 2.62 3.46
CA ILE A 25 -3.99 1.18 3.19
C ILE A 25 -3.01 0.99 2.03
N ARG A 26 -2.09 0.04 2.19
CA ARG A 26 -1.05 -0.30 1.22
C ARG A 26 -1.09 -1.81 0.90
N PRO A 27 -1.91 -2.23 -0.07
CA PRO A 27 -1.73 -3.54 -0.69
C PRO A 27 -0.43 -3.55 -1.50
N LEU A 28 0.37 -4.60 -1.34
CA LEU A 28 1.61 -4.84 -2.08
C LEU A 28 1.59 -6.26 -2.64
N ILE A 29 1.71 -6.36 -3.96
CA ILE A 29 1.81 -7.64 -4.67
C ILE A 29 3.23 -7.75 -5.21
N PHE A 30 3.92 -8.84 -4.89
CA PHE A 30 5.32 -9.02 -5.22
C PHE A 30 5.67 -10.47 -5.52
N LEU A 31 6.77 -10.69 -6.23
CA LEU A 31 7.34 -12.01 -6.44
C LEU A 31 8.11 -12.40 -5.18
N GLY A 32 7.67 -13.48 -4.54
CA GLY A 32 8.26 -14.01 -3.33
C GLY A 32 9.56 -14.79 -3.58
N ASP A 33 10.15 -15.21 -2.48
CA ASP A 33 11.24 -16.17 -2.46
C ASP A 33 10.85 -17.47 -3.18
N GLY A 34 11.71 -17.89 -4.10
CA GLY A 34 11.52 -19.04 -4.95
C GLY A 34 12.64 -19.11 -5.96
N VAL A 35 12.37 -18.74 -7.21
CA VAL A 35 13.39 -18.68 -8.26
C VAL A 35 14.11 -17.33 -8.23
N MET A 36 15.44 -17.36 -8.10
CA MET A 36 16.31 -16.16 -7.97
C MET A 36 17.02 -15.78 -9.29
N GLY A 37 16.43 -16.12 -10.43
CA GLY A 37 16.92 -15.73 -11.75
C GLY A 37 16.02 -14.68 -12.42
N LEU A 38 16.51 -14.01 -13.47
CA LEU A 38 15.72 -13.05 -14.25
C LEU A 38 14.43 -13.67 -14.83
N TYR A 39 14.49 -14.96 -15.15
CA TYR A 39 13.32 -15.73 -15.58
C TYR A 39 12.46 -16.14 -14.38
N HIS A 40 11.50 -15.27 -14.07
CA HIS A 40 10.76 -15.25 -12.82
C HIS A 40 9.43 -16.03 -12.85
N ILE A 41 9.10 -16.75 -13.93
CA ILE A 41 7.76 -17.33 -14.13
C ILE A 41 7.33 -18.34 -13.06
N LYS A 42 8.30 -18.93 -12.36
CA LYS A 42 8.09 -19.89 -11.27
C LYS A 42 8.24 -19.25 -9.88
N ALA A 43 8.55 -17.96 -9.79
CA ALA A 43 8.56 -17.27 -8.51
C ALA A 43 7.12 -17.16 -7.99
N PRO A 44 6.85 -17.50 -6.72
CA PRO A 44 5.51 -17.42 -6.19
C PRO A 44 5.05 -15.96 -6.13
N VAL A 45 3.77 -15.71 -6.41
CA VAL A 45 3.17 -14.39 -6.17
C VAL A 45 2.74 -14.33 -4.71
N ARG A 46 3.28 -13.36 -3.97
CA ARG A 46 2.91 -13.06 -2.58
C ARG A 46 2.16 -11.73 -2.53
N VAL A 47 1.26 -11.61 -1.55
CA VAL A 47 0.52 -10.38 -1.28
C VAL A 47 0.69 -10.03 0.20
N GLY A 48 1.06 -8.79 0.47
CA GLY A 48 1.02 -8.19 1.79
C GLY A 48 0.05 -7.01 1.80
N ILE A 49 -0.68 -6.81 2.89
CA ILE A 49 -1.56 -5.66 3.06
C ILE A 49 -1.22 -5.04 4.40
N ALA A 50 -0.81 -3.78 4.39
CA ALA A 50 -0.50 -3.02 5.59
C ALA A 50 -1.40 -1.78 5.67
N ALA A 51 -1.66 -1.32 6.89
CA ALA A 51 -2.43 -0.11 7.14
C ALA A 51 -1.86 0.63 8.35
N TRP A 52 -1.91 1.96 8.32
CA TRP A 52 -1.49 2.82 9.43
C TRP A 52 -2.20 4.17 9.33
N GLU A 53 -2.28 4.89 10.45
CA GLU A 53 -2.83 6.25 10.47
C GLU A 53 -1.91 7.20 9.74
N TRP A 54 -2.47 8.02 8.83
CA TRP A 54 -1.69 8.98 8.06
C TRP A 54 -2.39 10.34 8.05
N GLY A 55 -1.67 11.37 8.52
CA GLY A 55 -2.10 12.76 8.38
C GLY A 55 -1.97 13.30 6.96
N ALA A 56 -2.15 14.61 6.78
CA ALA A 56 -2.05 15.28 5.49
C ALA A 56 -0.66 15.06 4.85
N TYR A 57 -0.63 14.40 3.68
CA TYR A 57 0.61 13.97 3.00
C TYR A 57 1.57 15.12 2.68
N LEU A 58 1.04 16.29 2.32
CA LEU A 58 1.80 17.50 1.98
C LEU A 58 1.64 18.63 3.02
N GLY A 59 1.09 18.30 4.20
CA GLY A 59 0.64 19.27 5.19
C GLY A 59 -0.58 20.08 4.73
N GLU A 60 -1.23 20.79 5.66
CA GLU A 60 -2.37 21.65 5.34
C GLU A 60 -1.97 22.84 4.47
N GLU A 61 -0.80 23.43 4.72
CA GLU A 61 -0.31 24.57 3.94
C GLU A 61 -0.07 24.23 2.47
N GLY A 62 0.43 23.03 2.17
CA GLY A 62 0.63 22.57 0.80
C GLY A 62 -0.68 22.32 0.05
N LEU A 63 -1.75 21.98 0.78
CA LEU A 63 -3.10 21.84 0.23
C LEU A 63 -3.73 23.21 -0.08
N GLU A 64 -3.51 24.21 0.78
CA GLU A 64 -4.08 25.56 0.61
C GLU A 64 -3.31 26.41 -0.41
N LYS A 65 -1.98 26.40 -0.36
CA LYS A 65 -1.11 27.31 -1.14
C LYS A 65 -0.47 26.66 -2.35
N GLY A 66 -0.64 25.34 -2.51
CA GLY A 66 0.04 24.54 -3.52
C GLY A 66 1.49 24.21 -3.13
N ILE A 67 2.08 23.24 -3.83
CA ILE A 67 3.47 22.79 -3.61
C ILE A 67 4.37 23.15 -4.79
N LYS A 68 5.66 23.36 -4.50
CA LYS A 68 6.69 23.48 -5.53
C LYS A 68 7.12 22.08 -5.98
N VAL A 69 7.12 21.86 -7.28
CA VAL A 69 7.58 20.61 -7.90
C VAL A 69 8.78 20.88 -8.82
N LYS A 70 9.55 19.83 -9.13
CA LYS A 70 10.77 19.92 -9.94
C LYS A 70 10.76 18.84 -11.02
N ILE A 71 11.27 19.19 -12.21
CA ILE A 71 11.53 18.22 -13.28
C ILE A 71 12.70 17.32 -12.84
N SER A 72 12.48 16.00 -12.85
CA SER A 72 13.49 14.99 -12.57
C SER A 72 14.61 15.08 -13.62
N SER A 73 15.86 15.00 -13.18
CA SER A 73 17.07 15.00 -14.00
C SER A 73 17.74 13.65 -13.98
#